data_AF-A0A202DR28-F1
#
_entry.id   AF-A0A202DR28-F1
#
_cell.length_a   1.000
_cell.length_b   1.000
_cell.length_c   1.000
_cell.angle_alpha   90.00
_cell.angle_beta   90.00
_cell.angle_gamma   90.00
#
_symmetry.space_group_name_H-M   'P 1'
#
loop_
_entity.id
_entity.type
_entity.pdbx_description
1 polymer ?
#
loop_
_entity_poly.entity_id
_entity_poly.type
_entity_poly.pdbx_seq_one_letter_code
_entity_poly.pdbx_strand_id
1 'polypeptide(L)' 'MLQTDNLHISYGKIRALHGVNIAVEEGEIVTLIGANGAGKSSFLKAVSGVIKPESGSVFFQGERIDRFW' A
#
# COMPACT_ATOMS: atom_id res chain seq x y z
N MET A 1 10.88 8.61 4.48
CA MET A 1 10.41 7.25 4.81
C MET A 1 8.94 7.07 4.42
N LEU A 2 8.61 6.01 3.68
CA LEU A 2 7.25 5.52 3.41
C LEU A 2 7.07 4.18 4.15
N GLN A 3 5.96 4.00 4.84
CA GLN A 3 5.66 2.75 5.55
C GLN A 3 4.20 2.34 5.36
N THR A 4 3.95 1.04 5.29
CA THR A 4 2.60 0.48 5.41
C THR A 4 2.52 -0.46 6.60
N ASP A 5 1.38 -0.43 7.30
CA ASP A 5 1.08 -1.34 8.39
C ASP A 5 -0.19 -2.13 8.06
N ASN A 6 0.00 -3.44 7.90
CA ASN A 6 -1.00 -4.47 7.62
C ASN A 6 -2.00 -4.05 6.53
N LEU A 7 -1.50 -3.62 5.36
CA LEU A 7 -2.34 -3.07 4.30
C LEU A 7 -3.16 -4.15 3.59
N HIS A 8 -4.49 -4.09 3.67
CA HIS A 8 -5.41 -4.98 2.94
C HIS A 8 -6.19 -4.21 1.87
N ILE A 9 -6.35 -4.82 0.70
CA ILE A 9 -7.12 -4.26 -0.41
C ILE A 9 -7.94 -5.39 -1.05
N SER A 10 -9.23 -5.14 -1.26
CA SER A 10 -10.14 -6.06 -1.91
C SER A 10 -10.93 -5.35 -3.02
N TYR A 11 -11.19 -6.06 -4.12
CA TYR A 11 -12.08 -5.65 -5.19
C TYR A 11 -13.22 -6.66 -5.28
N GLY A 12 -14.39 -6.28 -4.74
CA GLY A 12 -15.50 -7.22 -4.58
C GLY A 12 -15.09 -8.41 -3.72
N LYS A 13 -15.16 -9.62 -4.28
CA LYS A 13 -14.81 -10.87 -3.57
C LYS A 13 -13.32 -11.24 -3.67
N ILE A 14 -12.52 -10.50 -4.43
CA ILE A 14 -11.12 -10.80 -4.66
C ILE A 14 -10.26 -9.94 -3.76
N ARG A 15 -9.45 -10.56 -2.89
CA ARG A 15 -8.43 -9.87 -2.11
C ARG A 15 -7.18 -9.71 -2.96
N ALA A 16 -6.77 -8.46 -3.17
CA ALA A 16 -5.60 -8.10 -3.96
C ALA A 16 -4.33 -7.95 -3.10
N LEU A 17 -4.46 -7.42 -1.88
CA LEU A 17 -3.37 -7.36 -0.90
C LEU A 17 -3.79 -8.04 0.40
N HIS A 18 -2.87 -8.80 0.98
CA HIS A 18 -3.07 -9.64 2.16
C HIS A 18 -2.17 -9.18 3.32
N GLY A 19 -2.42 -7.99 3.87
CA GLY A 19 -1.67 -7.49 5.03
C GLY A 19 -0.23 -7.15 4.70
N VAL A 20 -0.01 -6.24 3.76
CA VAL A 20 1.33 -5.86 3.31
C VAL A 20 1.98 -4.85 4.26
N ASN A 21 3.19 -5.19 4.72
CA ASN A 21 4.08 -4.34 5.49
C ASN A 21 5.33 -4.03 4.67
N ILE A 22 5.62 -2.75 4.47
CA ILE A 22 6.89 -2.30 3.93
C ILE A 22 7.39 -1.08 4.69
N ALA A 23 8.70 -0.87 4.66
CA ALA A 23 9.33 0.39 4.99
C ALA A 23 10.32 0.70 3.86
N VAL A 24 10.26 1.93 3.34
CA VAL A 24 11.15 2.45 2.31
C VAL A 24 11.75 3.73 2.83
N GLU A 25 13.06 3.76 2.94
CA GLU A 25 13.78 4.91 3.49
C GLU A 25 13.86 6.06 2.50
N GLU A 26 14.18 7.25 3.02
CA GLU A 26 14.39 8.41 2.15
C GLU A 26 15.59 8.20 1.22
N GLY A 27 15.38 8.45 -0.07
CA GLY A 27 16.40 8.24 -1.11
C GLY A 27 16.49 6.81 -1.64
N GLU A 28 15.76 5.84 -1.07
CA GLU A 28 15.73 4.48 -1.60
C GLU A 28 14.95 4.39 -2.92
N ILE A 29 15.52 3.68 -3.88
CA ILE A 29 14.85 3.30 -5.13
C ILE A 29 14.46 1.83 -5.01
N VAL A 30 13.15 1.58 -4.97
CA VAL A 30 12.59 0.23 -4.79
C VAL A 30 11.75 -0.14 -6.01
N THR A 31 11.83 -1.41 -6.42
CA THR A 31 11.01 -1.96 -7.49
C THR A 31 10.01 -2.98 -6.94
N LEU A 32 8.74 -2.84 -7.31
CA LEU A 32 7.69 -3.84 -7.06
C LEU A 32 7.64 -4.84 -8.23
N ILE A 33 8.01 -6.10 -7.97
CA ILE A 33 7.99 -7.19 -8.94
C ILE A 33 6.90 -8.22 -8.61
N GLY A 34 6.48 -9.00 -9.61
CA GLY A 34 5.50 -10.07 -9.44
C GLY A 34 4.64 -10.28 -10.69
N ALA A 35 3.92 -11.40 -10.74
CA ALA A 35 3.04 -11.76 -11.86
C ALA A 35 1.87 -10.77 -12.07
N ASN A 36 1.20 -10.85 -13.21
CA ASN A 36 -0.05 -10.12 -13.44
C ASN A 36 -1.09 -10.54 -12.40
N GLY A 37 -1.78 -9.57 -11.82
CA GLY A 37 -2.74 -9.81 -10.73
C GLY A 37 -2.13 -9.93 -9.32
N ALA A 38 -0.80 -9.90 -9.16
CA ALA A 38 -0.14 -10.00 -7.84
C ALA A 38 -0.33 -8.77 -6.92
N GLY A 39 -1.20 -7.82 -7.27
CA GLY A 39 -1.50 -6.66 -6.41
C GLY A 39 -0.58 -5.44 -6.55
N LYS A 40 0.42 -5.46 -7.45
CA LYS A 40 1.38 -4.34 -7.63
C LYS A 40 0.72 -2.97 -7.84
N SER A 41 -0.16 -2.86 -8.83
CA SER A 41 -0.86 -1.59 -9.11
C SER A 41 -1.85 -1.23 -8.01
N SER A 42 -2.42 -2.21 -7.32
CA SER A 42 -3.30 -1.98 -6.17
C SER A 42 -2.53 -1.39 -5.00
N PHE A 43 -1.34 -1.92 -4.72
CA PHE A 43 -0.43 -1.37 -3.73
C PHE A 43 -0.07 0.09 -4.04
N LEU A 44 0.42 0.36 -5.27
CA LEU A 44 0.80 1.72 -5.67
C LEU A 44 -0.36 2.71 -5.57
N LYS A 45 -1.57 2.31 -6.00
CA LYS A 45 -2.76 3.16 -5.89
C LYS A 45 -3.17 3.44 -4.45
N ALA A 46 -2.99 2.47 -3.54
CA ALA A 46 -3.32 2.67 -2.14
C ALA A 46 -2.32 3.59 -1.46
N VAL A 47 -1.01 3.38 -1.64
CA VAL A 47 -0.01 4.27 -1.02
C VAL A 47 -0.05 5.69 -1.58
N SER A 48 -0.53 5.86 -2.82
CA SER A 48 -0.72 7.18 -3.43
C SER A 48 -2.09 7.81 -3.14
N GLY A 49 -2.93 7.19 -2.31
CA GLY A 49 -4.25 7.71 -1.95
C GLY A 49 -5.30 7.69 -3.07
N VAL A 50 -5.05 6.98 -4.18
CA VAL A 50 -6.00 6.85 -5.30
C VAL A 50 -7.13 5.88 -4.96
N ILE A 51 -6.86 4.90 -4.09
CA ILE A 51 -7.88 4.01 -3.55
C ILE A 51 -7.74 3.91 -2.03
N LYS A 52 -8.87 3.79 -1.35
CA LYS A 52 -8.91 3.55 0.09
C LYS A 52 -8.62 2.06 0.38
N PRO A 53 -7.67 1.74 1.26
CA PRO A 53 -7.48 0.38 1.75
C PRO A 53 -8.72 -0.13 2.50
N GLU A 54 -8.95 -1.45 2.48
CA GLU A 54 -9.99 -2.09 3.29
C GLU A 54 -9.65 -2.00 4.79
N SER A 55 -8.37 -2.19 5.13
CA SER A 55 -7.81 -2.00 6.46
C SER A 55 -6.30 -1.78 6.38
N GLY A 56 -5.70 -1.45 7.53
CA GLY A 56 -4.29 -1.08 7.64
C GLY A 56 -4.08 0.44 7.64
N SER A 57 -2.84 0.86 7.45
CA SER A 57 -2.45 2.27 7.48
C SER A 57 -1.28 2.55 6.55
N VAL A 58 -1.21 3.78 6.04
CA VAL A 58 -0.10 4.28 5.23
C VAL A 58 0.51 5.48 5.94
N PHE A 59 1.83 5.44 6.12
CA PHE A 59 2.61 6.49 6.74
C PHE A 59 3.60 7.06 5.73
N PHE A 60 3.68 8.39 5.63
CA PHE A 60 4.68 9.08 4.85
C PHE A 60 5.35 10.13 5.72
N GLN A 61 6.68 10.11 5.77
CA GLN A 61 7.50 10.96 6.63
C GLN A 61 7.06 10.91 8.11
N GLY A 62 6.68 9.73 8.59
CA GLY A 62 6.21 9.51 9.97
C GLY A 62 4.75 9.91 10.21
N GLU A 63 4.09 10.57 9.26
CA GLU A 63 2.69 10.95 9.38
C GLU A 63 1.77 9.94 8.72
N ARG A 64 0.70 9.54 9.41
CA ARG A 64 -0.34 8.69 8.82
C ARG A 64 -1.23 9.50 7.87
N ILE A 65 -1.19 9.17 6.58
CA ILE A 65 -1.82 9.94 5.50
C ILE A 65 -3.17 9.40 5.03
N ASP A 66 -3.53 8.16 5.39
CA ASP A 66 -4.77 7.50 4.95
C ASP A 66 -6.03 7.94 5.70
N ARG A 67 -5.91 8.84 6.69
CA ARG A 67 -7.02 9.27 7.55
C ARG A 67 -8.08 10.10 6.82
N PHE A 68 -7.73 10.68 5.68
CA PHE A 68 -8.56 11.64 4.93
C PHE A 68 -9.13 11.06 3.62
N TRP A 69 -8.96 9.74 3.39
CA TRP A 69 -9.41 9.04 2.20
C TRP A 69 -10.79 8.38 2.35
#